data_AF-A0A4Q2RGH3-F1
#
_entry.id   AF-A0A4Q2RGH3-F1
#
_cell.length_a   1.000
_cell.length_b   1.000
_cell.length_c   1.000
_cell.angle_alpha   90.00
_cell.angle_beta   90.00
_cell.angle_gamma   90.00
#
_symmetry.space_group_name_H-M   'P 1'
#
loop_
_entity.id
_entity.type
_entity.pdbx_description
1 polymer ?
#
loop_
_entity_poly.entity_id
_entity_poly.type
_entity_poly.pdbx_seq_one_letter_code
_entity_poly.pdbx_strand_id
1 'polypeptide(L)'
;MTGTSRFHGLRWVRIMAVFGSEGVWQMDGTEGMLDDLPVPTALRDRIDAWQSHYDAHDDMDPEAPPLDVDRFTAEGLAIARAVKAALPDWTVVFHDEAKARRGLPRAACEAEVAAPAR
;
A
#
# COMPACT_ATOMS: atom_id res chain seq x y z
N MET A 1 13.01 -11.94 21.75
CA MET A 1 13.62 -11.75 20.42
C MET A 1 12.96 -10.54 19.80
N THR A 2 13.63 -9.39 19.85
CA THR A 2 13.09 -8.12 19.38
C THR A 2 13.33 -8.03 17.88
N GLY A 3 12.32 -8.40 17.08
CA GLY A 3 12.36 -8.20 15.63
C GLY A 3 12.58 -6.72 15.36
N THR A 4 13.72 -6.39 14.77
CA THR A 4 14.06 -5.02 14.42
C THR A 4 13.27 -4.70 13.17
N SER A 5 12.11 -4.07 13.32
CA SER A 5 11.28 -3.61 12.19
C SER A 5 12.19 -2.90 11.19
N ARG A 6 12.25 -3.42 9.96
CA ARG A 6 13.15 -2.92 8.92
C ARG A 6 12.68 -1.63 8.26
N PHE A 7 11.54 -1.07 8.66
CA PHE A 7 11.22 0.32 8.36
C PHE A 7 12.29 1.19 9.03
N HIS A 8 13.25 1.71 8.26
CA HIS A 8 14.53 2.31 8.67
C HIS A 8 14.44 3.43 9.75
N GLY A 9 13.97 3.17 10.98
CA GLY A 9 13.78 4.15 12.07
C GLY A 9 12.87 5.35 11.77
N LEU A 10 12.52 5.54 10.49
CA LEU A 10 11.66 6.58 9.96
C LEU A 10 10.23 6.04 10.05
N ARG A 11 9.40 6.73 10.83
CA ARG A 11 7.97 6.46 10.99
C ARG A 11 7.25 6.79 9.67
N TRP A 12 7.48 5.99 8.64
CA TRP A 12 7.05 6.24 7.27
C TRP A 12 6.74 4.92 6.55
N VAL A 13 5.62 4.87 5.85
CA VAL A 13 5.28 3.74 4.97
C VAL A 13 4.48 4.25 3.77
N ARG A 14 4.68 3.64 2.62
CA ARG A 14 3.79 3.77 1.47
C ARG A 14 3.03 2.48 1.22
N ILE A 15 1.73 2.62 0.98
CA ILE A 15 0.86 1.56 0.48
C ILE A 15 0.76 1.72 -1.04
N MET A 16 1.29 0.73 -1.77
CA MET A 16 1.38 0.74 -3.23
C MET A 16 1.48 -0.69 -3.71
N ALA A 17 0.64 -1.07 -4.67
CA ALA A 17 0.69 -2.39 -5.28
C ALA A 17 1.69 -2.39 -6.44
N VAL A 18 2.49 -3.44 -6.48
CA VAL A 18 3.38 -3.77 -7.60
C VAL A 18 3.34 -5.27 -7.72
N PHE A 19 3.36 -5.78 -8.95
CA PHE A 19 3.32 -7.21 -9.20
C PHE A 19 4.42 -7.95 -8.43
N GLY A 20 4.05 -8.95 -7.65
CA GLY A 20 4.95 -9.79 -6.85
C GLY A 20 5.57 -9.11 -5.64
N SER A 21 4.96 -8.03 -5.13
CA SER A 21 5.37 -7.36 -3.89
C SER A 21 4.46 -7.72 -2.70
N GLU A 22 4.74 -7.19 -1.51
CA GLU A 22 3.89 -7.29 -0.32
C GLU A 22 3.01 -6.03 -0.10
N GLY A 23 2.95 -5.11 -1.06
CA GLY A 23 2.09 -3.92 -1.03
C GLY A 23 2.56 -2.78 -0.09
N VAL A 24 3.73 -2.94 0.56
CA VAL A 24 4.30 -1.96 1.50
C VAL A 24 5.71 -1.53 1.07
N TRP A 25 5.98 -0.23 1.19
CA TRP A 25 7.20 0.37 0.67
C TRP A 25 7.81 1.36 1.67
N GLN A 26 9.13 1.46 1.64
CA GLN A 26 9.92 2.41 2.41
C GLN A 26 10.14 3.72 1.64
N MET A 27 10.59 4.75 2.36
CA MET A 27 10.76 6.11 1.82
C MET A 27 11.79 6.16 0.69
N ASP A 28 12.84 5.36 0.77
CA ASP A 28 13.89 5.25 -0.25
C ASP A 28 13.43 4.48 -1.50
N GLY A 29 12.19 4.00 -1.51
CA GLY A 29 11.63 3.23 -2.61
C GLY A 29 11.95 1.76 -2.57
N THR A 30 12.62 1.26 -1.53
CA THR A 30 12.74 -0.18 -1.30
C THR A 30 11.42 -0.77 -0.83
N GLU A 31 11.20 -2.03 -1.18
CA GLU A 31 10.07 -2.80 -0.64
C GLU A 31 10.27 -3.01 0.87
N GLY A 32 9.18 -2.90 1.62
CA GLY A 32 9.12 -3.26 3.03
C GLY A 32 8.64 -4.69 3.20
N MET A 33 8.94 -5.30 4.34
CA MET A 33 8.32 -6.56 4.74
C MET A 33 7.03 -6.22 5.49
N LEU A 34 5.90 -6.75 5.04
CA LEU A 34 4.60 -6.58 5.67
C LEU A 34 4.59 -7.09 7.11
N ASP A 35 5.33 -8.16 7.38
CA ASP A 35 5.53 -8.70 8.73
C ASP A 35 6.26 -7.74 9.68
N ASP A 36 7.06 -6.82 9.14
CA ASP A 36 7.76 -5.80 9.92
C ASP A 36 6.92 -4.54 10.18
N LEU A 37 5.76 -4.40 9.53
CA LEU A 37 4.89 -3.24 9.71
C LEU A 37 4.15 -3.34 11.05
N PRO A 38 4.30 -2.37 11.98
CA PRO A 38 3.76 -2.47 13.34
C PRO A 38 2.25 -2.16 13.41
N VAL A 39 1.44 -2.86 12.61
CA VAL A 39 -0.03 -2.77 12.60
C VAL A 39 -0.66 -4.09 13.05
N PRO A 40 -1.96 -4.09 13.45
CA PRO A 40 -2.66 -5.32 13.81
C PRO A 40 -2.60 -6.37 12.68
N THR A 41 -2.53 -7.65 13.04
CA THR A 41 -2.47 -8.76 12.06
C THR A 41 -3.61 -8.71 11.06
N ALA A 42 -4.85 -8.44 11.49
CA ALA A 42 -5.99 -8.31 10.58
C ALA A 42 -5.81 -7.23 9.50
N LEU A 43 -5.02 -6.18 9.77
CA LEU A 43 -4.70 -5.17 8.77
C LEU A 43 -3.58 -5.63 7.82
N ARG A 44 -2.62 -6.44 8.31
CA ARG A 44 -1.64 -7.12 7.44
C ARG A 44 -2.34 -8.09 6.49
N ASP A 45 -3.22 -8.94 7.00
CA ASP A 45 -3.99 -9.88 6.18
C ASP A 45 -4.81 -9.16 5.09
N ARG A 46 -5.32 -7.96 5.41
CA ARG A 46 -6.06 -7.13 4.44
C ARG A 46 -5.15 -6.52 3.36
N ILE A 47 -3.94 -6.10 3.73
CA ILE A 47 -2.93 -5.62 2.76
C ILE A 47 -2.52 -6.78 1.84
N ASP A 48 -2.21 -7.95 2.41
CA ASP A 48 -1.83 -9.15 1.68
C ASP A 48 -2.92 -9.60 0.70
N ALA A 49 -4.19 -9.62 1.13
CA ALA A 49 -5.31 -9.94 0.26
C ALA A 49 -5.50 -8.91 -0.87
N TRP A 50 -5.29 -7.62 -0.59
CA TRP A 50 -5.35 -6.56 -1.59
C TRP A 50 -4.23 -6.68 -2.62
N GLN A 51 -3.01 -6.95 -2.19
CA GLN A 51 -1.86 -7.19 -3.06
C GLN A 51 -2.01 -8.47 -3.89
N SER A 52 -2.48 -9.57 -3.27
CA SER A 52 -2.80 -10.81 -3.98
C SER A 52 -3.88 -10.62 -5.05
N HIS A 53 -4.85 -9.73 -4.80
CA HIS A 53 -5.83 -9.37 -5.80
C HIS A 53 -5.16 -8.66 -6.98
N TYR A 54 -4.25 -7.72 -6.75
CA TYR A 54 -3.48 -7.08 -7.83
C TYR A 54 -2.69 -8.11 -8.66
N ASP A 55 -2.01 -9.05 -8.00
CA ASP A 55 -1.18 -10.07 -8.66
C ASP A 55 -1.99 -11.04 -9.52
N ALA A 56 -3.25 -11.30 -9.17
CA ALA A 56 -4.16 -12.11 -9.98
C ALA A 56 -4.64 -11.41 -11.27
N HIS A 57 -4.35 -10.11 -11.41
CA HIS A 57 -4.71 -9.27 -12.56
C HIS A 57 -3.45 -8.77 -13.28
N ASP A 58 -2.47 -9.66 -13.50
CA ASP A 58 -1.24 -9.36 -14.22
C ASP A 58 -1.55 -8.82 -15.64
N ASP A 59 -1.32 -7.53 -15.85
CA ASP A 59 -1.57 -6.88 -17.15
C ASP A 59 -0.63 -7.41 -18.26
N MET A 60 0.41 -8.19 -17.92
CA MET A 60 1.28 -8.87 -18.89
C MET A 60 0.73 -10.23 -19.35
N ASP A 61 -0.22 -10.81 -18.62
CA ASP A 61 -0.90 -12.04 -18.98
C ASP A 61 -2.17 -11.73 -19.80
N PRO A 62 -2.23 -12.08 -21.10
CA PRO A 62 -3.41 -11.82 -21.92
C PRO A 62 -4.65 -12.62 -21.50
N GLU A 63 -4.50 -13.65 -20.67
CA GLU A 63 -5.61 -14.43 -20.11
C GLU A 63 -6.12 -13.89 -18.76
N ALA A 64 -5.38 -12.94 -18.14
CA ALA A 64 -5.79 -12.36 -16.87
C ALA A 64 -7.05 -11.51 -17.04
N PRO A 65 -8.01 -11.59 -16.08
CA PRO A 65 -9.17 -10.73 -16.10
C PRO A 65 -8.75 -9.26 -15.93
N PRO A 66 -9.49 -8.29 -16.49
CA PRO A 66 -9.20 -6.88 -16.25
C PRO A 66 -9.41 -6.52 -14.78
N LEU A 67 -8.51 -5.71 -14.22
CA LEU A 67 -8.66 -5.15 -12.88
C LEU A 67 -9.75 -4.07 -12.86
N ASP A 68 -10.68 -4.13 -11.91
CA ASP A 68 -11.54 -2.98 -11.57
C ASP A 68 -10.71 -1.98 -10.77
N VAL A 69 -10.00 -1.12 -11.50
CA VAL A 69 -9.00 -0.20 -10.95
C VAL A 69 -9.60 0.80 -9.97
N ASP A 70 -10.82 1.30 -10.22
CA ASP A 70 -11.47 2.27 -9.35
C ASP A 70 -11.84 1.62 -8.01
N ARG A 71 -12.39 0.40 -8.03
CA ARG A 71 -12.68 -0.37 -6.81
C ARG A 71 -11.40 -0.76 -6.08
N PHE A 72 -10.39 -1.22 -6.80
CA PHE A 72 -9.08 -1.59 -6.25
C PHE A 72 -8.42 -0.41 -5.53
N THR A 73 -8.42 0.76 -6.17
CA THR A 73 -7.86 2.00 -5.62
C THR A 73 -8.63 2.45 -4.38
N ALA A 74 -9.95 2.37 -4.40
CA ALA A 74 -10.78 2.72 -3.24
C ALA A 74 -10.47 1.83 -2.02
N GLU A 75 -10.25 0.53 -2.23
CA GLU A 75 -9.85 -0.39 -1.18
C GLU A 75 -8.44 -0.11 -0.65
N GLY A 76 -7.48 0.14 -1.55
CA GLY A 76 -6.11 0.53 -1.17
C GLY A 76 -6.08 1.81 -0.34
N LEU A 77 -6.90 2.81 -0.69
CA LEU A 77 -7.04 4.04 0.11
C LEU A 77 -7.66 3.77 1.48
N ALA A 78 -8.66 2.88 1.57
CA ALA A 78 -9.27 2.49 2.83
C ALA A 78 -8.27 1.76 3.74
N ILE A 79 -7.42 0.91 3.17
CA ILE A 79 -6.29 0.26 3.85
C ILE A 79 -5.30 1.31 4.36
N ALA A 80 -4.86 2.25 3.52
CA ALA A 80 -3.91 3.28 3.91
C ALA A 80 -4.44 4.17 5.05
N ARG A 81 -5.75 4.47 5.05
CA ARG A 81 -6.43 5.15 6.18
C ARG A 81 -6.42 4.32 7.45
N ALA A 82 -6.65 3.01 7.36
CA ALA A 82 -6.58 2.12 8.51
C ALA A 82 -5.14 2.03 9.07
N VAL A 83 -4.13 2.02 8.19
CA VAL A 83 -2.71 2.07 8.60
C VAL A 83 -2.41 3.38 9.31
N LYS A 84 -2.87 4.51 8.79
CA LYS A 84 -2.73 5.83 9.45
C LYS A 84 -3.44 5.89 10.80
N ALA A 85 -4.60 5.26 10.95
CA ALA A 85 -5.29 5.18 12.23
C ALA A 85 -4.55 4.31 13.26
N ALA A 86 -3.93 3.21 12.82
CA ALA A 86 -3.09 2.36 13.67
C ALA A 86 -1.75 3.01 14.02
N LEU A 87 -1.22 3.85 13.13
CA LEU A 87 0.08 4.52 13.23
C LEU A 87 -0.08 6.04 13.07
N PRO A 88 -0.72 6.73 14.03
CA PRO A 88 -1.07 8.14 13.90
C PRO A 88 0.16 9.05 13.74
N ASP A 89 1.27 8.69 14.37
CA ASP A 89 2.54 9.43 14.32
C ASP A 89 3.39 9.12 13.07
N TRP A 90 2.94 8.21 12.20
CA TRP A 90 3.65 7.85 10.99
C TRP A 90 3.16 8.66 9.80
N THR A 91 4.06 9.00 8.89
CA THR A 91 3.68 9.43 7.55
C THR A 91 3.24 8.20 6.77
N VAL A 92 1.99 8.19 6.33
CA VAL A 92 1.44 7.11 5.50
C VAL A 92 1.14 7.70 4.13
N VAL A 93 1.80 7.20 3.11
CA VAL A 93 1.58 7.62 1.72
C VAL A 93 0.75 6.56 1.01
N PHE A 94 -0.24 6.98 0.24
CA PHE A 94 -0.99 6.09 -0.65
C PHE A 94 -0.62 6.40 -2.10
N HIS A 95 -0.38 5.35 -2.90
CA HIS A 95 -0.26 5.44 -4.34
C HIS A 95 -1.58 5.10 -5.03
N ASP A 96 -2.14 6.07 -5.74
CA ASP A 96 -3.41 5.97 -6.46
C ASP A 96 -3.21 5.29 -7.82
N GLU A 97 -3.51 3.99 -7.86
CA GLU A 97 -3.39 3.13 -9.05
C GLU A 97 -4.29 3.63 -10.20
N ALA A 98 -5.49 4.14 -9.91
CA ALA A 98 -6.38 4.72 -10.92
C ALA A 98 -5.77 5.94 -11.61
N LYS A 99 -5.06 6.79 -10.88
CA LYS A 99 -4.31 7.91 -11.47
C LYS A 99 -3.10 7.44 -12.28
N ALA A 100 -2.38 6.44 -11.78
CA ALA A 100 -1.22 5.88 -12.48
C ALA A 100 -1.62 5.28 -13.84
N ARG A 101 -2.69 4.47 -13.88
CA ARG A 101 -3.22 3.89 -15.13
C ARG A 101 -3.79 4.92 -16.10
N ARG A 102 -4.15 6.12 -15.64
CA ARG A 102 -4.50 7.27 -16.50
C ARG A 102 -3.27 7.99 -17.06
N GLY A 103 -2.06 7.55 -16.75
CA GLY A 103 -0.81 8.13 -17.24
C GLY A 103 -0.39 9.41 -16.51
N LEU A 104 -0.92 9.68 -15.31
CA LEU A 104 -0.51 10.84 -14.54
C LEU A 104 0.93 10.66 -13.98
N PRO A 105 1.69 11.75 -13.83
CA PRO A 105 3.01 11.68 -13.20
C PRO A 105 2.91 11.13 -11.77
N ARG A 106 3.91 10.36 -11.34
CA ARG A 106 3.96 9.73 -9.99
C ARG A 106 3.62 10.69 -8.84
N ALA A 107 4.12 11.93 -8.90
CA ALA A 107 3.86 12.94 -7.89
C ALA A 107 2.36 13.31 -7.73
N ALA A 108 1.54 13.08 -8.76
CA ALA A 108 0.09 13.28 -8.70
C ALA A 108 -0.67 12.03 -8.22
N CYS A 109 -0.04 10.86 -8.29
CA CYS A 109 -0.57 9.58 -7.83
C CYS A 109 -0.33 9.37 -6.33
N GLU A 110 0.72 9.94 -5.77
CA GLU A 110 1.07 9.78 -4.36
C GLU A 110 0.47 10.91 -3.50
N ALA A 111 -0.18 10.54 -2.40
CA ALA A 111 -0.69 11.50 -1.42
C ALA A 111 -0.49 10.99 0.01
N GLU A 112 -0.09 11.88 0.92
CA GLU A 112 -0.09 11.58 2.35
C GLU A 112 -1.54 11.46 2.85
N VAL A 113 -1.79 10.40 3.61
CA VAL A 113 -3.08 10.12 4.22
C VAL A 113 -3.21 10.90 5.52
N ALA A 114 -4.20 11.78 5.57
CA ALA A 114 -4.52 12.52 6.78
C ALA A 114 -4.98 11.60 7.91
N ALA A 115 -4.65 11.96 9.15
CA ALA A 115 -5.24 11.31 10.32
C ALA A 115 -6.77 11.52 10.33
N PRO A 116 -7.55 10.54 10.83
CA PRO A 116 -8.98 10.73 11.02
C PRO A 116 -9.24 11.93 11.95
N ALA A 117 -10.25 12.74 11.62
CA ALA A 117 -10.75 13.77 12.52
C ALA A 117 -11.27 13.10 13.80
N ARG A 118 -10.84 13.61 14.96
CA ARG A 118 -11.28 13.14 16.29
C ARG A 118 -12.72 13.52 16.58
#